data_AF-A0A1N7HAD6-F1
#
_entry.id   AF-A0A1N7HAD6-F1
#
_cell.length_a   1.000
_cell.length_b   1.000
_cell.length_c   1.000
_cell.angle_alpha   90.00
_cell.angle_beta   90.00
_cell.angle_gamma   90.00
#
_symmetry.space_group_name_H-M   'P 1'
#
loop_
_entity.id
_entity.type
_entity.pdbx_description
1 polymer ?
#
loop_
_entity_poly.entity_id
_entity_poly.type
_entity_poly.pdbx_seq_one_letter_code
_entity_poly.pdbx_strand_id
1 'polypeptide(L)'
;MVALAVILAEGGLTTNWSHVRDAVPTALVLATAGIAVSVVVLAAGVAVLLGMEWRMALLLGAFLASTDAAAVFSVLRRLPLPPRLAGILEAESGFNDAPTVILVIMLSAGSTLPLSLPHILLDTAVELVIGAAVGLAVGPAGVYALRRVALPASGLYPIAVLALAFVTYSGATLLHGSGFLAVYLTTLILGNARLPHRAATRGFAEGAAWLAQIGLFVMLGMLANPSELPGVLVPALVAGLLLVLLARPASVLVSAAIARLLRLGSLSWREQVFLSWAGLRGAVPIVLAAIPWAAGLPGAKGLFNDVFIIVIVFTILQGPTLPYLARLLGLAAEGEARDLDVEAAPLGELNADLLQVRIPSGSLMHGVEIFELRLPANTMVTLVVRNGQSFVPTQTTRLLAGDQLLVVTTAAQRETVERRLRAVSRRGKLAGWYGERGS
;
A
#
# COMPACT_ATOMS: atom_id res chain seq x y z
N MET A 1 5.84 -16.85 3.32
CA MET A 1 4.38 -16.75 3.55
C MET A 1 4.01 -15.98 4.81
N VAL A 2 4.40 -16.43 6.01
CA VAL A 2 4.06 -15.73 7.28
C VAL A 2 4.47 -14.25 7.26
N ALA A 3 5.71 -13.94 6.87
CA ALA A 3 6.20 -12.56 6.73
C ALA A 3 5.33 -11.72 5.77
N LEU A 4 4.91 -12.28 4.65
CA LEU A 4 4.08 -11.59 3.66
C LEU A 4 2.66 -11.32 4.19
N ALA A 5 2.07 -12.28 4.91
CA ALA A 5 0.78 -12.07 5.56
C ALA A 5 0.83 -10.92 6.60
N VAL A 6 1.93 -10.80 7.35
CA VAL A 6 2.14 -9.67 8.29
C VAL A 6 2.27 -8.34 7.54
N ILE A 7 3.03 -8.32 6.44
CA ILE A 7 3.20 -7.12 5.61
C ILE A 7 1.87 -6.64 5.02
N LEU A 8 1.08 -7.55 4.45
CA LEU A 8 -0.23 -7.22 3.88
C LEU A 8 -1.25 -6.84 4.95
N ALA A 9 -1.16 -7.43 6.15
CA ALA A 9 -1.97 -7.03 7.30
C ALA A 9 -1.69 -5.58 7.70
N GLU A 10 -0.43 -5.15 7.70
CA GLU A 10 -0.06 -3.74 7.92
C GLU A 10 -0.57 -2.83 6.81
N GLY A 11 -0.45 -3.25 5.55
CA GLY A 11 -1.00 -2.53 4.40
C GLY A 11 -2.50 -2.25 4.58
N GLY A 12 -3.31 -3.30 4.83
CA GLY A 12 -4.74 -3.12 5.06
C GLY A 12 -5.05 -2.24 6.28
N LEU A 13 -4.34 -2.39 7.40
CA LEU A 13 -4.56 -1.58 8.59
C LEU A 13 -4.28 -0.08 8.39
N THR A 14 -3.37 0.27 7.48
CA THR A 14 -2.94 1.65 7.23
C THR A 14 -3.68 2.31 6.07
N THR A 15 -4.24 1.52 5.15
CA THR A 15 -5.02 1.99 4.01
C THR A 15 -6.33 2.67 4.43
N ASN A 16 -6.63 3.80 3.81
CA ASN A 16 -7.89 4.52 3.99
C ASN A 16 -8.93 4.12 2.93
N TRP A 17 -10.04 3.51 3.36
CA TRP A 17 -11.09 3.04 2.47
C TRP A 17 -11.72 4.16 1.62
N SER A 18 -11.85 5.38 2.17
CA SER A 18 -12.44 6.50 1.42
C SER A 18 -11.60 6.89 0.20
N HIS A 19 -10.29 6.67 0.25
CA HIS A 19 -9.37 6.98 -0.86
C HIS A 19 -9.29 5.83 -1.87
N VAL A 20 -9.39 4.58 -1.42
CA VAL A 20 -9.20 3.40 -2.27
C VAL A 20 -10.46 2.97 -3.00
N ARG A 21 -11.67 3.16 -2.43
CA ARG A 21 -12.91 2.62 -2.99
C ARG A 21 -13.16 3.00 -4.47
N ASP A 22 -12.83 4.24 -4.85
CA ASP A 22 -13.05 4.75 -6.21
C ASP A 22 -11.96 4.28 -7.17
N ALA A 23 -10.83 3.78 -6.63
CA ALA A 23 -9.70 3.22 -7.37
C ALA A 23 -9.82 1.70 -7.60
N VAL A 24 -10.54 0.97 -6.74
CA VAL A 24 -10.67 -0.51 -6.78
C VAL A 24 -10.98 -1.06 -8.17
N PRO A 25 -11.94 -0.52 -8.95
CA PRO A 25 -12.26 -1.12 -10.25
C PRO A 25 -11.10 -1.02 -11.25
N THR A 26 -10.37 0.10 -11.23
CA THR A 26 -9.19 0.29 -12.10
C THR A 26 -8.04 -0.61 -11.64
N ALA A 27 -7.83 -0.71 -10.33
CA ALA A 27 -6.83 -1.60 -9.74
C ALA A 27 -7.10 -3.08 -10.06
N LEU A 28 -8.37 -3.51 -10.08
CA LEU A 28 -8.74 -4.88 -10.44
C LEU A 28 -8.41 -5.20 -11.91
N VAL A 29 -8.60 -4.26 -12.83
CA VAL A 29 -8.23 -4.43 -14.24
C VAL A 29 -6.70 -4.50 -14.40
N LEU A 30 -5.95 -3.71 -13.63
CA LEU A 30 -4.47 -3.79 -13.59
C LEU A 30 -4.01 -5.14 -13.01
N ALA A 31 -4.61 -5.58 -11.91
CA ALA A 31 -4.29 -6.83 -11.24
C ALA A 31 -4.74 -8.09 -12.00
N THR A 32 -5.51 -7.97 -13.09
CA THR A 32 -5.97 -9.12 -13.89
C THR A 32 -5.41 -9.05 -15.31
N ALA A 33 -6.04 -8.22 -16.17
CA ALA A 33 -5.62 -8.03 -17.55
C ALA A 33 -4.21 -7.45 -17.64
N GLY A 34 -3.87 -6.51 -16.75
CA GLY A 34 -2.54 -5.92 -16.70
C GLY A 34 -1.44 -6.95 -16.40
N ILE A 35 -1.68 -7.87 -15.46
CA ILE A 35 -0.76 -8.98 -15.16
C ILE A 35 -0.61 -9.89 -16.36
N ALA A 36 -1.70 -10.33 -16.98
CA ALA A 36 -1.66 -11.20 -18.15
C ALA A 36 -0.83 -10.59 -19.29
N VAL A 37 -1.02 -9.29 -19.58
CA VAL A 37 -0.24 -8.56 -20.58
C VAL A 37 1.23 -8.47 -20.17
N SER A 38 1.52 -8.10 -18.92
CA SER A 38 2.90 -7.96 -18.43
C SER A 38 3.66 -9.28 -18.53
N VAL A 39 3.02 -10.40 -18.15
CA VAL A 39 3.60 -11.74 -18.23
C VAL A 39 3.90 -12.09 -19.69
N VAL A 40 2.93 -11.96 -20.59
CA VAL A 40 3.09 -12.35 -21.99
C VAL A 40 4.15 -11.51 -22.69
N VAL A 41 4.14 -10.18 -22.50
CA VAL A 41 5.10 -9.27 -23.13
C VAL A 41 6.52 -9.55 -22.62
N LEU A 42 6.69 -9.72 -21.31
CA LEU A 42 8.00 -10.04 -20.75
C LEU A 42 8.49 -11.41 -21.22
N ALA A 43 7.63 -12.43 -21.15
CA ALA A 43 7.96 -13.79 -21.56
C ALA A 43 8.35 -13.85 -23.04
N ALA A 44 7.60 -13.21 -23.93
CA ALA A 44 7.93 -13.12 -25.34
C ALA A 44 9.27 -12.40 -25.56
N GLY A 45 9.51 -11.29 -24.85
CA GLY A 45 10.75 -10.53 -24.93
C GLY A 45 11.98 -11.36 -24.54
N VAL A 46 11.95 -12.04 -23.39
CA VAL A 46 13.08 -12.84 -22.91
C VAL A 46 13.24 -14.15 -23.68
N ALA A 47 12.15 -14.77 -24.16
CA ALA A 47 12.23 -15.96 -24.99
C ALA A 47 12.94 -15.67 -26.33
N VAL A 48 12.62 -14.53 -26.95
CA VAL A 48 13.23 -14.13 -28.24
C VAL A 48 14.65 -13.58 -28.06
N LEU A 49 14.87 -12.69 -27.08
CA LEU A 49 16.15 -11.98 -26.93
C LEU A 49 17.21 -12.79 -26.18
N LEU A 50 16.80 -13.62 -25.22
CA LEU A 50 17.71 -14.42 -24.37
C LEU A 50 17.68 -15.91 -24.71
N GLY A 51 16.86 -16.33 -25.69
CA GLY A 51 16.72 -17.74 -26.07
C GLY A 51 16.14 -18.62 -24.95
N MET A 52 15.43 -18.02 -24.00
CA MET A 52 14.89 -18.72 -22.84
C MET A 52 13.72 -19.63 -23.23
N GLU A 53 13.66 -20.83 -22.64
CA GLU A 53 12.52 -21.72 -22.82
C GLU A 53 11.21 -21.02 -22.39
N TRP A 54 10.16 -21.14 -23.20
CA TRP A 54 8.86 -20.47 -22.97
C TRP A 54 8.31 -20.64 -21.56
N ARG A 55 8.46 -21.83 -20.98
CA ARG A 55 8.00 -22.11 -19.62
C ARG A 55 8.76 -21.28 -18.59
N MET A 56 10.08 -21.17 -18.72
CA MET A 56 10.92 -20.36 -17.85
C MET A 56 10.67 -18.86 -18.05
N ALA A 57 10.45 -18.45 -19.30
CA ALA A 57 10.10 -17.09 -19.66
C ALA A 57 8.75 -16.65 -19.05
N LEU A 58 7.73 -17.53 -19.09
CA LEU A 58 6.43 -17.31 -18.47
C LEU A 58 6.53 -17.28 -16.94
N LEU A 59 7.34 -18.16 -16.34
CA LEU A 59 7.62 -18.13 -14.90
C LEU A 59 8.28 -16.81 -14.49
N LEU A 60 9.30 -16.37 -15.22
CA LEU A 60 9.96 -15.08 -14.98
C LEU A 60 8.96 -13.92 -15.08
N GLY A 61 8.11 -13.94 -16.11
CA GLY A 61 7.00 -13.00 -16.27
C GLY A 61 6.04 -13.00 -15.07
N ALA A 62 5.67 -14.18 -14.58
CA ALA A 62 4.76 -14.36 -13.45
C ALA A 62 5.36 -13.82 -12.14
N PHE A 63 6.63 -14.11 -11.87
CA PHE A 63 7.32 -13.59 -10.68
C PHE A 63 7.36 -12.06 -10.68
N LEU A 64 7.72 -11.47 -11.81
CA LEU A 64 7.97 -10.03 -11.95
C LEU A 64 6.70 -9.20 -12.18
N ALA A 65 5.54 -9.84 -12.37
CA ALA A 65 4.25 -9.18 -12.46
C ALA A 65 3.67 -8.80 -11.10
N SER A 66 4.10 -9.45 -10.01
CA SER A 66 3.76 -9.03 -8.64
C SER A 66 4.61 -7.81 -8.25
N THR A 67 3.94 -6.76 -7.78
CA THR A 67 4.53 -5.53 -7.24
C THR A 67 4.46 -5.57 -5.72
N ASP A 68 5.54 -5.14 -5.05
CA ASP A 68 5.63 -5.23 -3.59
C ASP A 68 4.88 -4.08 -2.90
N ALA A 69 3.78 -4.43 -2.24
CA ALA A 69 2.96 -3.53 -1.45
C ALA A 69 3.80 -2.75 -0.41
N ALA A 70 4.75 -3.39 0.27
CA ALA A 70 5.56 -2.73 1.30
C ALA A 70 6.44 -1.61 0.74
N ALA A 71 7.10 -1.89 -0.39
CA ALA A 71 7.95 -0.93 -1.07
C ALA A 71 7.11 0.27 -1.57
N VAL A 72 5.94 -0.02 -2.15
CA VAL A 72 4.97 0.99 -2.56
C VAL A 72 4.52 1.85 -1.37
N PHE A 73 4.02 1.25 -0.29
CA PHE A 73 3.56 1.98 0.90
C PHE A 73 4.66 2.83 1.55
N SER A 74 5.90 2.36 1.58
CA SER A 74 7.03 3.12 2.13
C SER A 74 7.34 4.38 1.31
N VAL A 75 7.29 4.28 -0.02
CA VAL A 75 7.48 5.43 -0.91
C VAL A 75 6.28 6.38 -0.87
N LEU A 76 5.05 5.84 -0.89
CA LEU A 76 3.82 6.64 -0.82
C LEU A 76 3.73 7.43 0.50
N ARG A 77 4.20 6.89 1.63
CA ARG A 77 4.28 7.61 2.91
C ARG A 77 5.07 8.92 2.82
N ARG A 78 6.06 9.01 1.92
CA ARG A 78 6.93 10.18 1.76
C ARG A 78 6.55 11.06 0.57
N LEU A 79 5.62 10.61 -0.27
CA LEU A 79 5.26 11.24 -1.53
C LEU A 79 3.77 11.59 -1.57
N PRO A 80 3.39 12.88 -1.49
CA PRO A 80 1.99 13.29 -1.59
C PRO A 80 1.50 13.10 -3.03
N LEU A 81 0.87 11.96 -3.29
CA LEU A 81 0.16 11.66 -4.52
C LEU A 81 -1.33 11.95 -4.37
N PRO A 82 -2.06 12.14 -5.50
CA PRO A 82 -3.50 12.25 -5.47
C PRO A 82 -4.10 10.99 -4.82
N PRO A 83 -5.09 11.10 -3.92
CA PRO A 83 -5.64 9.96 -3.17
C PRO A 83 -6.06 8.79 -4.06
N ARG A 84 -6.64 9.10 -5.23
CA ARG A 84 -7.03 8.10 -6.23
C ARG A 84 -5.84 7.33 -6.80
N LEU A 85 -4.74 8.01 -7.11
CA LEU A 85 -3.54 7.38 -7.69
C LEU A 85 -2.80 6.52 -6.68
N ALA A 86 -2.67 7.00 -5.44
CA ALA A 86 -2.17 6.22 -4.32
C ALA A 86 -3.04 4.97 -4.13
N GLY A 87 -4.36 5.13 -4.06
CA GLY A 87 -5.29 4.02 -3.88
C GLY A 87 -5.26 2.97 -4.99
N ILE A 88 -4.97 3.35 -6.24
CA ILE A 88 -4.76 2.39 -7.34
C ILE A 88 -3.53 1.53 -7.06
N LEU A 89 -2.39 2.13 -6.71
CA LEU A 89 -1.15 1.41 -6.43
C LEU A 89 -1.29 0.50 -5.21
N GLU A 90 -1.93 0.99 -4.14
CA GLU A 90 -2.20 0.21 -2.94
C GLU A 90 -3.07 -1.02 -3.26
N ALA A 91 -4.21 -0.82 -3.92
CA ALA A 91 -5.11 -1.91 -4.28
C ALA A 91 -4.50 -2.88 -5.30
N GLU A 92 -3.75 -2.38 -6.28
CA GLU A 92 -3.05 -3.23 -7.24
C GLU A 92 -2.08 -4.19 -6.55
N SER A 93 -1.30 -3.67 -5.59
CA SER A 93 -0.29 -4.44 -4.86
C SER A 93 -0.86 -5.52 -3.94
N GLY A 94 -2.13 -5.42 -3.53
CA GLY A 94 -2.81 -6.47 -2.76
C GLY A 94 -3.55 -7.49 -3.64
N PHE A 95 -3.99 -7.09 -4.84
CA PHE A 95 -4.79 -7.94 -5.72
C PHE A 95 -3.96 -8.76 -6.71
N ASN A 96 -2.75 -8.32 -7.01
CA ASN A 96 -1.85 -8.96 -7.96
C ASN A 96 -1.24 -10.30 -7.50
N ASP A 97 -1.21 -10.56 -6.19
CA ASP A 97 -0.56 -11.71 -5.60
C ASP A 97 -1.28 -13.03 -5.92
N ALA A 98 -2.62 -13.06 -5.90
CA ALA A 98 -3.34 -14.29 -6.21
C ALA A 98 -3.13 -14.76 -7.66
N PRO A 99 -3.37 -13.92 -8.69
CA PRO A 99 -3.14 -14.31 -10.09
C PRO A 99 -1.70 -14.77 -10.36
N THR A 100 -0.71 -14.10 -9.76
CA THR A 100 0.70 -14.47 -9.94
C THR A 100 1.05 -15.78 -9.23
N VAL A 101 0.60 -16.00 -8.00
CA VAL A 101 0.79 -17.27 -7.27
C VAL A 101 0.18 -18.43 -8.03
N ILE A 102 -1.06 -18.29 -8.52
CA ILE A 102 -1.75 -19.34 -9.31
C ILE A 102 -0.92 -19.67 -10.54
N LEU A 103 -0.52 -18.64 -11.31
CA LEU A 103 0.25 -18.84 -12.52
C LEU A 103 1.59 -19.54 -12.23
N VAL A 104 2.27 -19.16 -11.14
CA VAL A 104 3.51 -19.82 -10.70
C VAL A 104 3.28 -21.28 -10.35
N ILE A 105 2.26 -21.60 -9.55
CA ILE A 105 1.95 -22.98 -9.15
C ILE A 105 1.61 -23.83 -10.39
N MET A 106 0.75 -23.33 -11.28
CA MET A 106 0.36 -24.03 -12.50
C MET A 106 1.55 -24.30 -13.42
N LEU A 107 2.38 -23.29 -13.68
CA LEU A 107 3.58 -23.44 -14.51
C LEU A 107 4.63 -24.34 -13.84
N SER A 108 4.68 -24.37 -12.51
CA SER A 108 5.61 -25.24 -11.75
C SER A 108 5.19 -26.71 -11.76
N ALA A 109 3.88 -26.99 -11.70
CA ALA A 109 3.33 -28.35 -11.65
C ALA A 109 3.53 -29.17 -12.94
N GLY A 110 3.99 -28.56 -14.03
CA GLY A 110 4.38 -29.26 -15.26
C GLY A 110 3.22 -29.92 -16.00
N SER A 111 1.99 -29.42 -15.82
CA SER A 111 0.83 -29.99 -16.50
C SER A 111 0.98 -29.85 -18.02
N THR A 112 1.00 -30.98 -18.69
CA THR A 112 0.82 -31.12 -20.15
C THR A 112 -0.61 -30.80 -20.59
N LEU A 113 -1.46 -30.29 -19.69
CA LEU A 113 -2.76 -29.77 -20.08
C LEU A 113 -2.54 -28.52 -20.93
N PRO A 114 -3.25 -28.36 -22.07
CA PRO A 114 -3.24 -27.10 -22.78
C PRO A 114 -3.65 -26.02 -21.78
N LEU A 115 -2.80 -24.98 -21.65
CA LEU A 115 -3.09 -23.77 -20.89
C LEU A 115 -4.35 -23.14 -21.46
N SER A 116 -5.51 -23.61 -21.02
CA SER A 116 -6.79 -23.03 -21.40
C SER A 116 -6.90 -21.74 -20.59
N LEU A 117 -6.62 -20.62 -21.26
CA LEU A 117 -6.82 -19.28 -20.69
C LEU A 117 -8.17 -19.14 -19.95
N PRO A 118 -9.29 -19.74 -20.42
CA PRO A 118 -10.54 -19.71 -19.66
C PRO A 118 -10.48 -20.37 -18.28
N HIS A 119 -9.74 -21.48 -18.12
CA HIS A 119 -9.64 -22.16 -16.83
C HIS A 119 -8.77 -21.35 -15.86
N ILE A 120 -7.64 -20.81 -16.32
CA ILE A 120 -6.78 -19.94 -15.50
C ILE A 120 -7.55 -18.72 -15.00
N LEU A 121 -8.33 -18.08 -15.89
CA LEU A 121 -9.16 -16.93 -15.54
C LEU A 121 -10.27 -17.32 -14.55
N LEU A 122 -10.89 -18.49 -14.74
CA LEU A 122 -11.93 -18.98 -13.84
C LEU A 122 -11.37 -19.32 -12.45
N ASP A 123 -10.28 -20.07 -12.38
CA ASP A 123 -9.62 -20.44 -11.12
C ASP A 123 -9.17 -19.19 -10.36
N THR A 124 -8.56 -18.23 -11.08
CA THR A 124 -8.18 -16.92 -10.51
C THR A 124 -9.39 -16.16 -10.00
N ALA A 125 -10.48 -16.10 -10.76
CA ALA A 125 -11.69 -15.41 -10.34
C ALA A 125 -12.32 -16.08 -9.11
N VAL A 126 -12.39 -17.41 -9.08
CA VAL A 126 -12.93 -18.18 -7.95
C VAL A 126 -12.08 -17.97 -6.70
N GLU A 127 -10.76 -18.07 -6.81
CA GLU A 127 -9.84 -17.89 -5.68
C GLU A 127 -9.94 -16.47 -5.10
N LEU A 128 -10.03 -15.44 -5.96
CA LEU A 128 -10.25 -14.06 -5.55
C LEU A 128 -11.61 -13.87 -4.89
N VAL A 129 -12.68 -14.46 -5.44
CA VAL A 129 -14.04 -14.37 -4.87
C VAL A 129 -14.11 -15.03 -3.49
N ILE A 130 -13.52 -16.22 -3.33
CA ILE A 130 -13.48 -16.92 -2.05
C ILE A 130 -12.65 -16.13 -1.03
N GLY A 131 -11.46 -15.67 -1.43
CA GLY A 131 -10.62 -14.83 -0.58
C GLY A 131 -11.34 -13.54 -0.14
N ALA A 132 -12.03 -12.88 -1.07
CA ALA A 132 -12.84 -11.71 -0.77
C ALA A 132 -14.01 -12.02 0.18
N ALA A 133 -14.74 -13.10 -0.06
CA ALA A 133 -15.85 -13.52 0.80
C ALA A 133 -15.39 -13.80 2.23
N VAL A 134 -14.27 -14.51 2.39
CA VAL A 134 -13.68 -14.79 3.71
C VAL A 134 -13.24 -13.50 4.39
N GLY A 135 -12.52 -12.62 3.68
CA GLY A 135 -12.09 -11.33 4.25
C GLY A 135 -13.26 -10.43 4.67
N LEU A 136 -14.30 -10.35 3.83
CA LEU A 136 -15.51 -9.57 4.08
C LEU A 136 -16.39 -10.16 5.19
N ALA A 137 -16.29 -11.46 5.46
CA ALA A 137 -16.97 -12.10 6.58
C ALA A 137 -16.20 -11.95 7.89
N VAL A 138 -14.88 -12.20 7.87
CA VAL A 138 -14.04 -12.17 9.08
C VAL A 138 -13.77 -10.74 9.56
N GLY A 139 -13.64 -9.76 8.67
CA GLY A 139 -13.43 -8.36 9.04
C GLY A 139 -14.49 -7.80 10.00
N PRO A 140 -15.80 -7.78 9.63
CA PRO A 140 -16.87 -7.32 10.50
C PRO A 140 -17.03 -8.16 11.76
N ALA A 141 -16.85 -9.48 11.67
CA ALA A 141 -16.86 -10.37 12.83
C ALA A 141 -15.73 -10.03 13.81
N GLY A 142 -14.53 -9.73 13.30
CA GLY A 142 -13.38 -9.27 14.07
C GLY A 142 -13.63 -7.91 14.73
N VAL A 143 -14.23 -6.95 14.02
CA VAL A 143 -14.64 -5.65 14.60
C VAL A 143 -15.61 -5.86 15.76
N TYR A 144 -16.61 -6.71 15.57
CA TYR A 144 -17.60 -7.02 16.60
C TYR A 144 -16.95 -7.68 17.82
N ALA A 145 -16.09 -8.67 17.60
CA ALA A 145 -15.36 -9.36 18.66
C ALA A 145 -14.46 -8.40 19.44
N LEU A 146 -13.60 -7.63 18.76
CA LEU A 146 -12.64 -6.72 19.40
C LEU A 146 -13.31 -5.58 20.17
N ARG A 147 -14.54 -5.19 19.81
CA ARG A 147 -15.32 -4.20 20.58
C ARG A 147 -15.91 -4.75 21.86
N ARG A 148 -16.14 -6.07 21.93
CA ARG A 148 -16.78 -6.73 23.07
C ARG A 148 -15.78 -7.40 24.01
N VAL A 149 -14.66 -7.88 23.47
CA VAL A 149 -13.59 -8.46 24.27
C VAL A 149 -12.86 -7.30 24.93
N ALA A 150 -13.23 -7.00 26.18
CA ALA A 150 -12.51 -6.06 27.03
C ALA A 150 -11.16 -6.67 27.43
N LEU A 151 -10.18 -6.64 26.51
CA LEU A 151 -8.85 -7.16 26.78
C LEU A 151 -8.20 -6.34 27.91
N PRO A 152 -7.59 -7.01 28.91
CA PRO A 152 -7.09 -6.37 30.13
C PRO A 152 -5.89 -5.46 29.91
N ALA A 153 -5.18 -5.60 28.78
CA ALA A 153 -4.04 -4.78 28.42
C ALA A 153 -4.15 -4.28 26.98
N SER A 154 -3.76 -3.02 26.76
CA SER A 154 -3.74 -2.38 25.43
C SER A 154 -2.87 -3.14 24.42
N GLY A 155 -1.76 -3.74 24.87
CA GLY A 155 -0.86 -4.55 24.04
C GLY A 155 -1.47 -5.85 23.50
N LEU A 156 -2.59 -6.33 24.04
CA LEU A 156 -3.25 -7.54 23.55
C LEU A 156 -4.09 -7.28 22.28
N TYR A 157 -4.55 -6.04 22.06
CA TYR A 157 -5.32 -5.68 20.87
C TYR A 157 -4.53 -5.88 19.57
N PRO A 158 -3.27 -5.38 19.43
CA PRO A 158 -2.45 -5.67 18.26
C PRO A 158 -2.27 -7.17 17.99
N ILE A 159 -2.02 -7.96 19.04
CA ILE A 159 -1.83 -9.41 18.92
C ILE A 159 -3.10 -10.08 18.42
N ALA A 160 -4.27 -9.69 18.95
CA ALA A 160 -5.55 -10.21 18.52
C ALA A 160 -5.84 -9.88 17.04
N VAL A 161 -5.49 -8.68 16.58
CA VAL A 161 -5.65 -8.28 15.17
C VAL A 161 -4.75 -9.11 14.25
N LEU A 162 -3.49 -9.34 14.61
CA LEU A 162 -2.59 -10.23 13.85
C LEU A 162 -3.07 -11.69 13.89
N ALA A 163 -3.57 -12.16 15.01
CA ALA A 163 -4.16 -13.49 15.12
C ALA A 163 -5.37 -13.64 14.17
N LEU A 164 -6.25 -12.64 14.12
CA LEU A 164 -7.37 -12.60 13.16
C LEU A 164 -6.87 -12.61 11.71
N ALA A 165 -5.79 -11.88 11.41
CA ALA A 165 -5.17 -11.92 10.08
C ALA A 165 -4.70 -13.35 9.73
N PHE A 166 -3.97 -14.02 10.62
CA PHE A 166 -3.53 -15.41 10.37
C PHE A 166 -4.68 -16.41 10.28
N VAL A 167 -5.71 -16.27 11.11
CA VAL A 167 -6.93 -17.10 11.02
C VAL A 167 -7.63 -16.87 9.68
N THR A 168 -7.72 -15.62 9.23
CA THR A 168 -8.28 -15.27 7.91
C THR A 168 -7.46 -15.90 6.78
N TYR A 169 -6.13 -15.76 6.82
CA TYR A 169 -5.24 -16.36 5.83
C TYR A 169 -5.46 -17.87 5.74
N SER A 170 -5.36 -18.56 6.87
CA SER A 170 -5.51 -20.00 6.94
C SER A 170 -6.90 -20.44 6.49
N GLY A 171 -7.95 -19.76 6.95
CA GLY A 171 -9.34 -20.05 6.57
C GLY A 171 -9.59 -19.89 5.07
N ALA A 172 -9.06 -18.84 4.46
CA ALA A 172 -9.17 -18.64 3.01
C ALA A 172 -8.40 -19.72 2.23
N THR A 173 -7.15 -20.01 2.63
CA THR A 173 -6.34 -21.04 1.94
C THR A 173 -6.95 -22.45 2.03
N LEU A 174 -7.60 -22.80 3.16
CA LEU A 174 -8.31 -24.06 3.32
C LEU A 174 -9.54 -24.19 2.40
N LEU A 175 -10.14 -23.06 2.03
CA LEU A 175 -11.25 -22.99 1.08
C LEU A 175 -10.78 -22.82 -0.36
N HIS A 176 -9.47 -22.97 -0.64
CA HIS A 176 -8.87 -22.70 -1.95
C HIS A 176 -9.10 -21.26 -2.43
N GLY A 177 -9.17 -20.31 -1.49
CA GLY A 177 -9.24 -18.87 -1.73
C GLY A 177 -7.92 -18.16 -1.49
N SER A 178 -7.81 -16.93 -2.01
CA SER A 178 -6.59 -16.12 -1.86
C SER A 178 -6.44 -15.66 -0.41
N GLY A 179 -5.52 -16.29 0.32
CA GLY A 179 -5.19 -15.93 1.70
C GLY A 179 -4.68 -14.49 1.84
N PHE A 180 -3.92 -14.01 0.87
CA PHE A 180 -3.39 -12.65 0.83
C PHE A 180 -4.48 -11.60 0.69
N LEU A 181 -5.39 -11.79 -0.27
CA LEU A 181 -6.55 -10.91 -0.44
C LEU A 181 -7.46 -10.91 0.79
N ALA A 182 -7.71 -12.09 1.36
CA ALA A 182 -8.55 -12.24 2.54
C ALA A 182 -7.97 -11.46 3.73
N VAL A 183 -6.67 -11.60 3.99
CA VAL A 183 -5.95 -10.83 5.02
C VAL A 183 -6.05 -9.33 4.77
N TYR A 184 -5.75 -8.88 3.55
CA TYR A 184 -5.80 -7.47 3.19
C TYR A 184 -7.19 -6.88 3.44
N LEU A 185 -8.27 -7.55 3.01
CA LEU A 185 -9.63 -7.08 3.22
C LEU A 185 -10.07 -7.11 4.68
N THR A 186 -9.75 -8.18 5.42
CA THR A 186 -10.03 -8.25 6.87
C THR A 186 -9.35 -7.08 7.60
N THR A 187 -8.08 -6.86 7.33
CA THR A 187 -7.30 -5.81 7.99
C THR A 187 -7.67 -4.40 7.52
N LEU A 188 -8.09 -4.23 6.27
CA LEU A 188 -8.68 -3.00 5.75
C LEU A 188 -9.94 -2.61 6.52
N ILE A 189 -10.84 -3.57 6.77
CA ILE A 189 -12.06 -3.34 7.54
C ILE A 189 -11.72 -2.99 9.00
N LEU A 190 -10.79 -3.73 9.62
CA LEU A 190 -10.34 -3.47 10.98
C LEU A 190 -9.67 -2.09 11.11
N GLY A 191 -8.80 -1.72 10.17
CA GLY A 191 -8.05 -0.46 10.16
C GLY A 191 -8.94 0.77 9.98
N ASN A 192 -10.06 0.63 9.27
CA ASN A 192 -11.05 1.67 9.03
C ASN A 192 -12.18 1.69 10.08
N ALA A 193 -12.24 0.71 10.99
CA ALA A 193 -13.19 0.68 12.08
C ALA A 193 -12.70 1.52 13.28
N ARG A 194 -13.65 2.09 14.04
CA ARG A 194 -13.37 2.67 15.35
C ARG A 194 -13.15 1.54 16.36
N LEU A 195 -11.89 1.14 16.57
CA LEU A 195 -11.44 0.10 17.51
C LEU A 195 -10.69 0.72 18.70
N PRO A 196 -10.74 0.10 19.90
CA PRO A 196 -9.91 0.51 21.03
C PRO A 196 -8.41 0.40 20.68
N HIS A 197 -7.59 1.30 21.24
CA HIS A 197 -6.12 1.27 21.12
C HIS A 197 -5.58 1.24 19.67
N ARG A 198 -6.32 1.80 18.70
CA ARG A 198 -5.97 1.81 17.27
C ARG A 198 -4.53 2.25 16.97
N ALA A 199 -4.03 3.29 17.65
CA ALA A 199 -2.67 3.77 17.46
C ALA A 199 -1.62 2.72 17.84
N ALA A 200 -1.82 2.01 18.96
CA ALA A 200 -0.94 0.94 19.38
C ALA A 200 -1.00 -0.26 18.42
N THR A 201 -2.18 -0.64 17.94
CA THR A 201 -2.36 -1.69 16.92
C THR A 201 -1.62 -1.34 15.64
N ARG A 202 -1.76 -0.11 15.15
CA ARG A 202 -1.09 0.36 13.94
C ARG A 202 0.43 0.36 14.11
N GLY A 203 0.96 0.98 15.17
CA GLY A 203 2.40 1.03 15.42
C GLY A 203 3.02 -0.36 15.59
N PHE A 204 2.32 -1.30 16.24
CA PHE A 204 2.79 -2.68 16.37
C PHE A 204 2.80 -3.41 15.02
N ALA A 205 1.73 -3.26 14.21
CA ALA A 205 1.69 -3.86 12.87
C ALA A 205 2.78 -3.28 11.96
N GLU A 206 3.01 -1.96 12.02
CA GLU A 206 4.11 -1.27 11.33
C GLU A 206 5.47 -1.85 11.73
N GLY A 207 5.74 -1.99 13.04
CA GLY A 207 6.98 -2.60 13.53
C GLY A 207 7.12 -4.07 13.12
N ALA A 208 6.06 -4.85 13.20
CA ALA A 208 6.05 -6.26 12.80
C ALA A 208 6.28 -6.44 11.30
N ALA A 209 5.66 -5.60 10.46
CA ALA A 209 5.88 -5.60 9.01
C ALA A 209 7.30 -5.22 8.64
N TRP A 210 7.90 -4.23 9.33
CA TRP A 210 9.31 -3.87 9.15
C TRP A 210 10.25 -5.03 9.48
N LEU A 211 10.04 -5.68 10.63
CA LEU A 211 10.82 -6.86 11.01
C LEU A 211 10.64 -8.01 10.01
N ALA A 212 9.41 -8.26 9.56
CA ALA A 212 9.10 -9.26 8.55
C ALA A 212 9.81 -8.94 7.22
N GLN A 213 9.83 -7.68 6.79
CA GLN A 213 10.46 -7.24 5.54
C GLN A 213 11.99 -7.34 5.61
N ILE A 214 12.60 -6.85 6.70
CA ILE A 214 14.06 -6.97 6.92
C ILE A 214 14.45 -8.45 6.98
N GLY A 215 13.75 -9.24 7.79
CA GLY A 215 14.00 -10.67 7.90
C GLY A 215 13.87 -11.38 6.56
N LEU A 216 12.87 -11.02 5.75
CA LEU A 216 12.68 -11.58 4.42
C LEU A 216 13.84 -11.24 3.48
N PHE A 217 14.27 -9.98 3.39
CA PHE A 217 15.41 -9.60 2.56
C PHE A 217 16.72 -10.25 3.04
N VAL A 218 16.95 -10.36 4.34
CA VAL A 218 18.12 -11.05 4.90
C VAL A 218 18.11 -12.53 4.53
N MET A 219 16.99 -13.23 4.75
CA MET A 219 16.87 -14.65 4.40
C MET A 219 17.07 -14.90 2.90
N LEU A 220 16.47 -14.06 2.05
CA LEU A 220 16.61 -14.17 0.60
C LEU A 220 18.04 -13.86 0.14
N GLY A 221 18.71 -12.87 0.75
CA GLY A 221 20.11 -12.57 0.51
C GLY A 221 21.05 -13.71 0.93
N MET A 222 20.75 -14.40 2.03
CA MET A 222 21.48 -15.60 2.47
C MET A 222 21.25 -16.80 1.55
N LEU A 223 20.11 -16.86 0.86
CA LEU A 223 19.77 -17.93 -0.06
C LEU A 223 20.45 -17.75 -1.44
N ALA A 224 20.75 -16.51 -1.83
CA ALA A 224 21.46 -16.21 -3.07
C ALA A 224 22.93 -16.63 -2.99
N ASN A 225 23.46 -17.22 -4.08
CA ASN A 225 24.87 -17.61 -4.16
C ASN A 225 25.69 -16.53 -4.88
N PRO A 226 26.56 -15.76 -4.18
CA PRO A 226 27.27 -14.63 -4.78
C PRO A 226 28.17 -15.00 -5.96
N SER A 227 28.70 -16.24 -6.00
CA SER A 227 29.59 -16.68 -7.08
C SER A 227 28.86 -16.89 -8.41
N GLU A 228 27.55 -17.10 -8.39
CA GLU A 228 26.73 -17.32 -9.58
C GLU A 228 26.15 -16.02 -10.15
N LEU A 229 26.10 -14.94 -9.35
CA LEU A 229 25.48 -13.66 -9.71
C LEU A 229 26.14 -12.95 -10.91
N PRO A 230 27.47 -12.94 -11.11
CA PRO A 230 28.08 -12.26 -12.24
C PRO A 230 27.62 -12.82 -13.60
N GLY A 231 27.34 -14.13 -13.67
CA GLY A 231 26.92 -14.79 -14.90
C GLY A 231 25.49 -14.47 -15.33
N VAL A 232 24.62 -14.19 -14.36
CA VAL A 232 23.20 -13.84 -14.61
C VAL A 232 22.94 -12.34 -14.68
N LEU A 233 23.93 -11.50 -14.36
CA LEU A 233 23.76 -10.04 -14.30
C LEU A 233 23.25 -9.45 -15.62
N VAL A 234 23.85 -9.81 -16.76
CA VAL A 234 23.44 -9.26 -18.06
C VAL A 234 22.04 -9.72 -18.48
N PRO A 235 21.71 -11.04 -18.47
CA PRO A 235 20.34 -11.50 -18.70
C PRO A 235 19.30 -10.83 -17.80
N ALA A 236 19.59 -10.72 -16.50
CA ALA A 236 18.73 -10.08 -15.51
C ALA A 236 18.49 -8.59 -15.84
N LEU A 237 19.53 -7.84 -16.19
CA LEU A 237 19.41 -6.43 -16.57
C LEU A 237 18.57 -6.26 -17.84
N VAL A 238 18.76 -7.13 -18.84
CA VAL A 238 17.95 -7.12 -20.07
C VAL A 238 16.48 -7.40 -19.74
N ALA A 239 16.20 -8.47 -18.98
CA ALA A 239 14.84 -8.82 -18.58
C ALA A 239 14.17 -7.70 -17.76
N GLY A 240 14.88 -7.11 -16.80
CA GLY A 240 14.38 -5.98 -16.02
C GLY A 240 14.14 -4.73 -16.86
N LEU A 241 14.98 -4.47 -17.87
CA LEU A 241 14.79 -3.35 -18.80
C LEU A 241 13.54 -3.58 -19.69
N LEU A 242 13.36 -4.79 -20.22
CA LEU A 242 12.15 -5.18 -20.95
C LEU A 242 10.90 -5.04 -20.07
N LEU A 243 11.00 -5.43 -18.81
CA LEU A 243 9.91 -5.28 -17.85
C LEU A 243 9.52 -3.81 -17.64
N VAL A 244 10.51 -2.94 -17.36
CA VAL A 244 10.27 -1.53 -17.04
C VAL A 244 9.88 -0.70 -18.25
N LEU A 245 10.49 -0.94 -19.42
CA LEU A 245 10.29 -0.13 -20.61
C LEU A 245 9.20 -0.65 -21.55
N LEU A 246 8.86 -1.94 -21.50
CA LEU A 246 7.88 -2.55 -22.40
C LEU A 246 6.72 -3.19 -21.66
N ALA A 247 6.98 -4.21 -20.84
CA ALA A 247 5.91 -5.03 -20.27
C ALA A 247 4.99 -4.24 -19.34
N ARG A 248 5.57 -3.41 -18.47
CA ARG A 248 4.80 -2.60 -17.51
C ARG A 248 4.05 -1.44 -18.19
N PRO A 249 4.64 -0.65 -19.10
CA PRO A 249 3.89 0.32 -19.89
C PRO A 249 2.78 -0.32 -20.73
N ALA A 250 3.03 -1.46 -21.39
CA ALA A 250 2.01 -2.17 -22.15
C ALA A 250 0.84 -2.63 -21.27
N SER A 251 1.16 -3.19 -20.10
CA SER A 251 0.19 -3.58 -19.07
C SER A 251 -0.71 -2.41 -18.67
N VAL A 252 -0.13 -1.26 -18.32
CA VAL A 252 -0.88 -0.08 -17.91
C VAL A 252 -1.70 0.51 -19.06
N LEU A 253 -1.17 0.55 -20.28
CA LEU A 253 -1.88 1.06 -21.46
C LEU A 253 -3.11 0.22 -21.80
N VAL A 254 -2.97 -1.11 -21.79
CA VAL A 254 -4.09 -2.04 -22.05
C VAL A 254 -5.12 -1.92 -20.93
N SER A 255 -4.69 -1.92 -19.67
CA SER A 255 -5.61 -1.75 -18.54
C SER A 255 -6.32 -0.40 -18.56
N ALA A 256 -5.65 0.68 -18.95
CA ALA A 256 -6.26 2.00 -19.11
C ALA A 256 -7.30 2.02 -20.25
N ALA A 257 -7.02 1.34 -21.37
CA ALA A 257 -7.96 1.19 -22.48
C ALA A 257 -9.21 0.40 -22.07
N ILE A 258 -9.03 -0.72 -21.35
CA ILE A 258 -10.13 -1.53 -20.83
C ILE A 258 -10.95 -0.74 -19.82
N ALA A 259 -10.30 -0.05 -18.87
CA ALA A 259 -10.99 0.78 -17.87
C ALA A 259 -11.82 1.90 -18.53
N ARG A 260 -11.28 2.52 -19.60
CA ARG A 260 -12.00 3.51 -20.41
C ARG A 260 -13.20 2.90 -21.13
N LEU A 261 -13.04 1.72 -21.74
CA LEU A 261 -14.11 1.01 -22.45
C LEU A 261 -15.25 0.63 -21.51
N LEU A 262 -14.91 0.13 -20.31
CA LEU A 262 -15.86 -0.28 -19.28
C LEU A 262 -16.42 0.91 -18.46
N ARG A 263 -16.05 2.15 -18.79
CA ARG A 263 -16.46 3.37 -18.08
C ARG A 263 -16.15 3.35 -16.58
N LEU A 264 -15.08 2.65 -16.18
CA LEU A 264 -14.63 2.51 -14.78
C LEU A 264 -13.76 3.69 -14.31
N GLY A 265 -13.51 4.65 -15.21
CA GLY A 265 -12.67 5.82 -14.99
C GLY A 265 -11.72 6.03 -16.16
N SER A 266 -11.15 7.24 -16.23
CA SER A 266 -10.03 7.51 -17.15
C SER A 266 -8.76 7.73 -16.34
N LEU A 267 -7.64 7.25 -16.90
CA LEU A 267 -6.29 7.56 -16.47
C LEU A 267 -5.71 8.54 -17.49
N SER A 268 -5.26 9.69 -17.04
CA SER A 268 -4.48 10.62 -17.85
C SER A 268 -3.17 9.98 -18.29
N TRP A 269 -2.58 10.46 -19.39
CA TRP A 269 -1.29 9.95 -19.85
C TRP A 269 -0.20 10.10 -18.79
N ARG A 270 -0.27 11.14 -17.95
CA ARG A 270 0.65 11.38 -16.83
C ARG A 270 0.53 10.28 -15.78
N GLU A 271 -0.71 9.96 -15.36
CA GLU A 271 -0.97 8.86 -14.44
C GLU A 271 -0.53 7.52 -15.02
N GLN A 272 -0.76 7.28 -16.32
CA GLN A 272 -0.31 6.05 -16.99
C GLN A 272 1.22 5.90 -16.98
N VAL A 273 1.97 6.97 -17.31
CA VAL A 273 3.44 6.96 -17.25
C VAL A 273 3.91 6.73 -15.81
N PHE A 274 3.28 7.39 -14.84
CA PHE A 274 3.62 7.21 -13.43
C PHE A 274 3.36 5.78 -12.94
N LEU A 275 2.17 5.22 -13.19
CA LEU A 275 1.82 3.84 -12.85
C LEU A 275 2.73 2.81 -13.53
N SER A 276 3.20 3.13 -14.74
CA SER A 276 4.15 2.30 -15.47
C SER A 276 5.53 2.27 -14.79
N TRP A 277 5.96 3.39 -14.22
CA TRP A 277 7.22 3.48 -13.50
C TRP A 277 7.13 3.01 -12.04
N ALA A 278 5.97 3.21 -11.39
CA ALA A 278 5.72 2.98 -9.98
C ALA A 278 5.53 1.52 -9.56
N GLY A 279 5.63 0.57 -10.49
CA GLY A 279 5.60 -0.86 -10.18
C GLY A 279 6.87 -1.32 -9.46
N LEU A 280 7.06 -0.91 -8.20
CA LEU A 280 8.20 -1.34 -7.40
C LEU A 280 8.13 -2.84 -7.19
N ARG A 281 9.22 -3.51 -7.56
CA ARG A 281 9.43 -4.91 -7.20
C ARG A 281 10.07 -4.93 -5.82
N GLY A 282 9.82 -5.97 -5.08
CA GLY A 282 10.42 -6.13 -3.76
C GLY A 282 10.47 -7.60 -3.40
N ALA A 283 10.09 -7.94 -2.17
CA ALA A 283 10.39 -9.28 -1.69
C ALA A 283 9.49 -10.38 -2.28
N VAL A 284 8.26 -10.05 -2.71
CA VAL A 284 7.28 -11.03 -3.20
C VAL A 284 7.76 -11.80 -4.44
N PRO A 285 8.24 -11.16 -5.53
CA PRO A 285 8.81 -11.87 -6.68
C PRO A 285 9.87 -12.92 -6.30
N ILE A 286 10.75 -12.59 -5.35
CA ILE A 286 11.84 -13.49 -4.95
C ILE A 286 11.27 -14.69 -4.18
N VAL A 287 10.27 -14.48 -3.32
CA VAL A 287 9.57 -15.57 -2.63
C VAL A 287 8.87 -16.49 -3.63
N LEU A 288 8.22 -15.93 -4.65
CA LEU A 288 7.57 -16.73 -5.70
C LEU A 288 8.58 -17.56 -6.49
N ALA A 289 9.76 -17.00 -6.79
CA ALA A 289 10.83 -17.73 -7.48
C ALA A 289 11.42 -18.88 -6.65
N ALA A 290 11.36 -18.79 -5.31
CA ALA A 290 11.80 -19.86 -4.42
C ALA A 290 10.87 -21.09 -4.45
N ILE A 291 9.59 -20.94 -4.82
CA ILE A 291 8.61 -22.04 -4.86
C ILE A 291 9.03 -23.15 -5.85
N PRO A 292 9.23 -22.88 -7.16
CA PRO A 292 9.66 -23.92 -8.09
C PRO A 292 11.05 -24.46 -7.79
N TRP A 293 11.94 -23.63 -7.24
CA TRP A 293 13.26 -24.10 -6.84
C TRP A 293 13.17 -25.10 -5.68
N ALA A 294 12.37 -24.82 -4.66
CA ALA A 294 12.09 -25.76 -3.57
C ALA A 294 11.39 -27.03 -4.06
N ALA A 295 10.58 -26.92 -5.11
CA ALA A 295 9.95 -28.07 -5.78
C ALA A 295 10.91 -28.89 -6.67
N GLY A 296 12.20 -28.51 -6.75
CA GLY A 296 13.21 -29.23 -7.52
C GLY A 296 13.12 -29.02 -9.03
N LEU A 297 12.47 -27.95 -9.49
CA LEU A 297 12.30 -27.69 -10.91
C LEU A 297 13.66 -27.39 -11.59
N PRO A 298 14.07 -28.15 -12.64
CA PRO A 298 15.34 -27.91 -13.34
C PRO A 298 15.40 -26.48 -13.88
N GLY A 299 16.47 -25.73 -13.59
CA GLY A 299 16.63 -24.33 -14.06
C GLY A 299 15.98 -23.26 -13.18
N ALA A 300 15.14 -23.61 -12.20
CA ALA A 300 14.49 -22.64 -11.32
C ALA A 300 15.47 -21.84 -10.43
N LYS A 301 16.64 -22.43 -10.11
CA LYS A 301 17.70 -21.72 -9.39
C LYS A 301 18.26 -20.53 -10.20
N GLY A 302 18.38 -20.68 -11.53
CA GLY A 302 18.79 -19.59 -12.42
C GLY A 302 17.77 -18.44 -12.38
N LEU A 303 16.48 -18.78 -12.51
CA LEU A 303 15.39 -17.81 -12.40
C LEU A 303 15.36 -17.10 -11.04
N PHE A 304 15.62 -17.82 -9.95
CA PHE A 304 15.74 -17.20 -8.62
C PHE A 304 16.84 -16.13 -8.61
N ASN A 305 18.03 -16.46 -9.12
CA ASN A 305 19.15 -15.51 -9.20
C ASN A 305 18.81 -14.30 -10.12
N ASP A 306 18.14 -14.54 -11.25
CA ASP A 306 17.68 -13.49 -12.16
C ASP A 306 16.73 -12.51 -11.46
N VAL A 307 15.68 -13.05 -10.82
CA VAL A 307 14.69 -12.25 -10.08
C VAL A 307 15.35 -11.49 -8.93
N PHE A 308 16.27 -12.13 -8.21
CA PHE A 308 17.00 -11.50 -7.11
C PHE A 308 17.78 -10.26 -7.58
N ILE A 309 18.54 -10.38 -8.68
CA ILE A 309 19.28 -9.25 -9.26
C ILE A 309 18.33 -8.17 -9.77
N ILE A 310 17.27 -8.56 -10.49
CA ILE A 310 16.28 -7.62 -11.02
C ILE A 310 15.67 -6.81 -9.88
N VAL A 311 15.21 -7.47 -8.82
CA VAL A 311 14.63 -6.78 -7.67
C VAL A 311 15.65 -5.82 -7.05
N ILE A 312 16.87 -6.26 -6.74
CA ILE A 312 17.85 -5.37 -6.08
C ILE A 312 18.19 -4.16 -6.96
N VAL A 313 18.57 -4.38 -8.21
CA VAL A 313 19.02 -3.31 -9.11
C VAL A 313 17.88 -2.32 -9.37
N PHE A 314 16.70 -2.83 -9.72
CA PHE A 314 15.59 -1.96 -10.10
C PHE A 314 14.92 -1.32 -8.90
N THR A 315 14.91 -1.92 -7.70
CA THR A 315 14.40 -1.23 -6.50
C THR A 315 15.32 -0.10 -6.08
N ILE A 316 16.65 -0.29 -6.15
CA ILE A 316 17.64 0.78 -5.90
C ILE A 316 17.50 1.92 -6.92
N LEU A 317 17.20 1.61 -8.18
CA LEU A 317 17.03 2.60 -9.25
C LEU A 317 15.66 3.30 -9.20
N GLN A 318 14.58 2.55 -9.06
CA GLN A 318 13.21 3.06 -9.16
C GLN A 318 12.75 3.76 -7.88
N GLY A 319 13.15 3.29 -6.70
CA GLY A 319 12.73 3.87 -5.43
C GLY A 319 13.03 5.37 -5.32
N PRO A 320 14.29 5.81 -5.49
CA PRO A 320 14.67 7.23 -5.44
C PRO A 320 14.14 8.07 -6.62
N THR A 321 13.92 7.45 -7.79
CA THR A 321 13.46 8.17 -8.99
C THR A 321 11.96 8.43 -9.00
N LEU A 322 11.17 7.69 -8.22
CA LEU A 322 9.72 7.86 -8.15
C LEU A 322 9.27 9.25 -7.69
N PRO A 323 9.77 9.80 -6.56
CA PRO A 323 9.45 11.16 -6.15
C PRO A 323 9.80 12.22 -7.20
N TYR A 324 10.92 12.02 -7.89
CA TYR A 324 11.35 12.92 -8.97
C TYR A 324 10.39 12.87 -10.15
N LEU A 325 10.00 11.68 -10.60
CA LEU A 325 9.07 11.50 -11.71
C LEU A 325 7.67 12.05 -11.38
N ALA A 326 7.19 11.85 -10.15
CA ALA A 326 5.90 12.41 -9.71
C ALA A 326 5.88 13.95 -9.81
N ARG A 327 6.97 14.61 -9.42
CA ARG A 327 7.12 16.07 -9.57
C ARG A 327 7.19 16.49 -11.03
N LEU A 328 7.97 15.79 -11.85
CA LEU A 328 8.10 16.07 -13.28
C LEU A 328 6.76 15.99 -14.02
N LEU A 329 5.93 15.01 -13.65
CA LEU A 329 4.60 14.82 -14.24
C LEU A 329 3.54 15.76 -13.64
N GLY A 330 3.88 16.57 -12.63
CA GLY A 330 2.92 17.42 -11.92
C GLY A 330 1.85 16.62 -11.19
N LEU A 331 2.17 15.39 -10.77
CA LEU A 331 1.29 14.52 -9.99
C LEU A 331 1.58 14.64 -8.49
N ALA A 332 2.81 14.98 -8.12
CA ALA A 332 3.08 15.39 -6.75
C ALA A 332 2.23 16.64 -6.49
N ALA A 333 1.35 16.57 -5.49
CA ALA A 333 0.49 17.69 -5.12
C ALA A 333 1.35 18.80 -4.49
N GLU A 334 2.05 19.57 -5.33
CA GLU A 334 2.62 20.85 -4.95
C GLU A 334 1.46 21.86 -4.91
N GLY A 335 0.77 21.95 -3.78
CA GLY A 335 -0.21 23.01 -3.57
C GLY A 335 -1.51 22.65 -2.84
N GLU A 336 -1.80 21.38 -2.56
CA GLU A 336 -2.70 21.10 -1.44
C GLU A 336 -1.91 21.42 -0.18
N ALA A 337 -2.24 22.53 0.47
CA ALA A 337 -1.68 22.92 1.76
C ALA A 337 -1.69 21.67 2.64
N ARG A 338 -0.51 21.04 2.80
CA ARG A 338 -0.25 19.80 3.57
C ARG A 338 -1.38 19.64 4.56
N ASP A 339 -2.37 18.78 4.25
CA ASP A 339 -3.55 18.65 5.11
C ASP A 339 -3.01 18.48 6.52
N LEU A 340 -3.47 19.32 7.46
CA LEU A 340 -2.91 19.41 8.81
C LEU A 340 -2.67 17.99 9.32
N ASP A 341 -1.40 17.69 9.58
CA ASP A 341 -1.04 16.40 10.14
C ASP A 341 -1.55 16.44 11.57
N VAL A 342 -2.65 15.72 11.83
CA VAL A 342 -3.32 15.65 13.12
C VAL A 342 -3.12 14.25 13.68
N GLU A 343 -2.09 14.08 14.50
CA GLU A 343 -1.89 12.85 15.26
C GLU A 343 -2.69 12.91 16.55
N ALA A 344 -3.52 11.89 16.80
CA ALA A 344 -4.39 11.82 17.98
C ALA A 344 -3.90 10.74 18.96
N ALA A 345 -3.58 11.14 20.19
CA ALA A 345 -3.34 10.21 21.30
C ALA A 345 -4.51 10.29 22.30
N PRO A 346 -5.25 9.19 22.53
CA PRO A 346 -6.37 9.20 23.48
C PRO A 346 -5.87 9.23 24.92
N LEU A 347 -6.42 10.13 25.74
CA LEU A 347 -6.25 10.17 27.19
C LEU A 347 -7.42 9.41 27.83
N GLY A 348 -7.27 8.08 27.95
CA GLY A 348 -8.36 7.14 28.26
C GLY A 348 -9.17 7.45 29.53
N GLU A 349 -8.55 7.99 30.58
CA GLU A 349 -9.26 8.33 31.83
C GLU A 349 -10.04 9.66 31.74
N LEU A 350 -9.68 10.54 30.79
CA LEU A 350 -10.20 11.91 30.70
C LEU A 350 -11.24 12.10 29.57
N ASN A 351 -11.54 11.07 28.79
CA ASN A 351 -12.40 11.15 27.59
C ASN A 351 -11.99 12.29 26.62
N ALA A 352 -10.68 12.55 26.55
CA ALA A 352 -10.09 13.60 25.75
C ALA A 352 -9.07 13.03 24.76
N ASP A 353 -8.93 13.69 23.61
CA ASP A 353 -7.93 13.42 22.59
C ASP A 353 -6.91 14.57 22.56
N LEU A 354 -5.63 14.20 22.54
CA LEU A 354 -4.52 15.10 22.24
C LEU A 354 -4.26 15.08 20.74
N LEU A 355 -4.48 16.21 20.08
CA LEU A 355 -4.24 16.42 18.66
C LEU A 355 -2.93 17.20 18.48
N GLN A 356 -1.93 16.59 17.85
CA GLN A 356 -0.71 17.31 17.43
C GLN A 356 -0.91 17.81 16.01
N VAL A 357 -0.76 19.10 15.77
CA VAL A 357 -1.17 19.79 14.55
C VAL A 357 0.00 20.58 13.97
N ARG A 358 0.51 20.23 12.79
CA ARG A 358 1.60 20.98 12.14
C ARG A 358 1.08 21.97 11.10
N ILE A 359 1.51 23.24 11.18
CA ILE A 359 1.15 24.29 10.21
C ILE A 359 2.16 24.27 9.04
N PRO A 360 1.77 23.88 7.82
CA PRO A 360 2.68 23.89 6.67
C PRO A 360 2.89 25.30 6.10
N SER A 361 3.97 25.45 5.32
CA SER A 361 4.41 26.71 4.70
C SER A 361 3.39 27.36 3.74
N GLY A 362 2.38 26.62 3.28
CA GLY A 362 1.31 27.10 2.40
C GLY A 362 -0.06 27.25 3.08
N SER A 363 -0.16 27.01 4.39
CA SER A 363 -1.43 27.13 5.11
C SER A 363 -1.81 28.58 5.30
N LEU A 364 -3.06 28.95 4.99
CA LEU A 364 -3.63 30.27 5.32
C LEU A 364 -3.94 30.44 6.83
N MET A 365 -3.58 29.45 7.65
CA MET A 365 -3.58 29.58 9.11
C MET A 365 -2.44 30.47 9.62
N HIS A 366 -1.43 30.77 8.78
CA HIS A 366 -0.39 31.73 9.14
C HIS A 366 -1.01 33.13 9.37
N GLY A 367 -0.64 33.76 10.48
CA GLY A 367 -1.17 35.06 10.89
C GLY A 367 -2.54 35.02 11.58
N VAL A 368 -3.17 33.84 11.70
CA VAL A 368 -4.41 33.65 12.46
C VAL A 368 -4.08 33.61 13.95
N GLU A 369 -4.83 34.36 14.76
CA GLU A 369 -4.70 34.32 16.22
C GLU A 369 -5.49 33.15 16.82
N ILE A 370 -5.08 32.63 17.98
CA ILE A 370 -5.71 31.45 18.61
C ILE A 370 -7.22 31.63 18.76
N PHE A 371 -7.70 32.81 19.17
CA PHE A 371 -9.13 33.07 19.32
C PHE A 371 -9.89 33.04 17.98
N GLU A 372 -9.22 33.39 16.87
CA GLU A 372 -9.80 33.40 15.52
C GLU A 372 -10.00 32.00 14.95
N LEU A 373 -9.35 30.98 15.53
CA LEU A 373 -9.63 29.58 15.19
C LEU A 373 -11.09 29.21 15.46
N ARG A 374 -11.72 29.84 16.47
CA ARG A 374 -13.10 29.56 16.90
C ARG A 374 -13.33 28.06 17.13
N LEU A 375 -12.49 27.46 17.96
CA LEU A 375 -12.61 26.05 18.32
C LEU A 375 -13.90 25.80 19.14
N PRO A 376 -14.49 24.60 19.06
CA PRO A 376 -15.64 24.22 19.88
C PRO A 376 -15.37 24.36 21.38
N ALA A 377 -16.43 24.55 22.17
CA ALA A 377 -16.35 24.53 23.63
C ALA A 377 -15.72 23.21 24.12
N ASN A 378 -14.87 23.26 25.14
CA ASN A 378 -14.06 22.13 25.65
C ASN A 378 -12.91 21.70 24.72
N THR A 379 -12.42 22.62 23.89
CA THR A 379 -11.20 22.46 23.09
C THR A 379 -10.23 23.59 23.40
N MET A 380 -8.95 23.29 23.58
CA MET A 380 -7.93 24.29 23.86
C MET A 380 -6.60 23.94 23.18
N VAL A 381 -5.93 24.96 22.62
CA VAL A 381 -4.53 24.85 22.21
C VAL A 381 -3.68 25.00 23.47
N THR A 382 -3.04 23.92 23.91
CA THR A 382 -2.30 23.86 25.18
C THR A 382 -0.84 24.26 25.02
N LEU A 383 -0.25 24.00 23.86
CA LEU A 383 1.16 24.25 23.59
C LEU A 383 1.39 24.63 22.13
N VAL A 384 2.33 25.53 21.89
CA VAL A 384 2.89 25.81 20.56
C VAL A 384 4.39 25.56 20.61
N VAL A 385 4.90 24.78 19.66
CA VAL A 385 6.33 24.58 19.44
C VAL A 385 6.74 25.34 18.19
N ARG A 386 7.66 26.29 18.36
CA ARG A 386 8.20 27.14 17.30
C ARG A 386 9.73 27.09 17.36
N ASN A 387 10.37 26.74 16.24
CA ASN A 387 11.84 26.63 16.16
C ASN A 387 12.46 25.78 17.28
N GLY A 388 11.79 24.70 17.69
CA GLY A 388 12.24 23.79 18.75
C GLY A 388 12.00 24.28 20.18
N GLN A 389 11.43 25.49 20.37
CA GLN A 389 11.04 26.00 21.69
C GLN A 389 9.53 25.86 21.89
N SER A 390 9.13 25.35 23.06
CA SER A 390 7.73 25.21 23.45
C SER A 390 7.29 26.37 24.34
N PHE A 391 6.09 26.88 24.10
CA PHE A 391 5.48 27.91 24.94
C PHE A 391 3.96 27.73 25.01
N VAL A 392 3.36 28.22 26.10
CA VAL A 392 1.90 28.20 26.28
C VAL A 392 1.32 29.40 25.53
N PRO A 393 0.43 29.20 24.53
CA PRO A 393 -0.12 30.29 23.76
C PRO A 393 -1.19 31.07 24.55
N THR A 394 -1.30 32.36 24.25
CA THR A 394 -2.41 33.23 24.66
C THR A 394 -3.45 33.31 23.55
N GLN A 395 -4.64 33.86 23.85
CA GLN A 395 -5.71 34.07 22.86
C GLN A 395 -5.26 34.89 21.64
N THR A 396 -4.34 35.85 21.83
CA THR A 396 -3.78 36.74 20.80
C THR A 396 -2.49 36.21 20.18
N THR A 397 -2.05 35.01 20.56
CA THR A 397 -0.86 34.41 19.95
C THR A 397 -1.11 34.16 18.48
N ARG A 398 -0.28 34.75 17.62
CA ARG A 398 -0.32 34.55 16.17
C ARG A 398 0.38 33.26 15.80
N LEU A 399 -0.31 32.44 15.01
CA LEU A 399 0.21 31.22 14.44
C LEU A 399 1.11 31.53 13.24
N LEU A 400 2.24 30.84 13.14
CA LEU A 400 3.19 30.99 12.03
C LEU A 400 3.32 29.68 11.25
N ALA A 401 3.72 29.81 9.99
CA ALA A 401 4.14 28.65 9.20
C ALA A 401 5.30 27.92 9.90
N GLY A 402 5.19 26.61 10.03
CA GLY A 402 6.17 25.75 10.71
C GLY A 402 5.87 25.49 12.19
N ASP A 403 4.90 26.18 12.80
CA ASP A 403 4.47 25.90 14.17
C ASP A 403 3.88 24.49 14.29
N GLN A 404 4.09 23.87 15.46
CA GLN A 404 3.37 22.66 15.88
C GLN A 404 2.48 23.00 17.08
N LEU A 405 1.19 22.75 16.96
CA LEU A 405 0.21 22.99 18.01
C LEU A 405 -0.12 21.68 18.70
N LEU A 406 -0.26 21.71 20.02
CA LEU A 406 -0.88 20.65 20.79
C LEU A 406 -2.27 21.12 21.18
N VAL A 407 -3.30 20.41 20.74
CA VAL A 407 -4.71 20.76 20.97
C VAL A 407 -5.36 19.64 21.76
N VAL A 408 -5.94 19.96 22.91
CA VAL A 408 -6.75 19.01 23.70
C VAL A 408 -8.21 19.23 23.36
N THR A 409 -8.94 18.18 23.01
CA THR A 409 -10.38 18.22 22.77
C THR A 409 -11.06 16.98 23.34
N THR A 410 -12.39 16.99 23.47
CA THR A 410 -13.15 15.80 23.86
C THR A 410 -13.25 14.81 22.69
N ALA A 411 -13.28 13.50 22.98
CA ALA A 411 -13.38 12.47 21.93
C ALA A 411 -14.63 12.64 21.03
N ALA A 412 -15.72 13.18 21.57
CA ALA A 412 -16.94 13.48 20.83
C ALA A 412 -16.78 14.62 19.81
N GLN A 413 -15.86 15.55 20.05
CA GLN A 413 -15.67 16.75 19.22
C GLN A 413 -14.48 16.66 18.27
N ARG A 414 -13.62 15.64 18.41
CA ARG A 414 -12.42 15.45 17.59
C ARG A 414 -12.64 15.71 16.11
N GLU A 415 -13.61 15.05 15.50
CA GLU A 415 -13.88 15.15 14.05
C GLU A 415 -14.33 16.56 13.64
N THR A 416 -14.99 17.29 14.54
CA THR A 416 -15.39 18.68 14.32
C THR A 416 -14.19 19.63 14.45
N VAL A 417 -13.30 19.38 15.40
CA VAL A 417 -12.05 20.14 15.58
C VAL A 417 -11.12 19.95 14.39
N GLU A 418 -10.90 18.71 13.94
CA GLU A 418 -10.08 18.40 12.77
C GLU A 418 -10.59 19.14 11.52
N ARG A 419 -11.89 19.03 11.24
CA ARG A 419 -12.55 19.75 10.13
C ARG A 419 -12.39 21.26 10.26
N ARG A 420 -12.55 21.81 11.47
CA ARG A 420 -12.40 23.26 11.70
C ARG A 420 -10.98 23.72 11.43
N LEU A 421 -9.98 23.00 11.93
CA LEU A 421 -8.57 23.32 11.69
C LEU A 421 -8.24 23.24 10.20
N ARG A 422 -8.70 22.19 9.49
CA ARG A 422 -8.56 22.07 8.01
C ARG A 422 -9.19 23.22 7.26
N ALA A 423 -10.40 23.62 7.64
CA ALA A 423 -11.09 24.75 7.03
C ALA A 423 -10.28 26.05 7.17
N VAL A 424 -9.77 26.33 8.37
CA VAL A 424 -8.94 27.52 8.64
C VAL A 424 -7.59 27.42 7.92
N SER A 425 -7.00 26.23 7.80
CA SER A 425 -5.78 26.07 7.00
C SER A 425 -5.98 26.40 5.52
N ARG A 426 -7.14 26.05 4.95
CA ARG A 426 -7.45 26.28 3.52
C ARG A 426 -7.91 27.71 3.21
N ARG A 427 -8.56 28.40 4.15
CA ARG A 427 -9.23 29.71 3.90
C ARG A 427 -8.95 30.79 4.96
N GLY A 428 -8.05 30.55 5.89
CA GLY A 428 -7.67 31.46 6.96
C GLY A 428 -8.81 31.81 7.91
N LYS A 429 -8.72 32.97 8.58
CA LYS A 429 -9.69 33.43 9.60
C LYS A 429 -11.13 33.55 9.08
N LEU A 430 -11.33 33.69 7.77
CA LEU A 430 -12.64 33.84 7.12
C LEU A 430 -13.23 32.53 6.59
N ALA A 431 -12.65 31.37 6.92
CA ALA A 431 -13.11 30.07 6.39
C ALA A 431 -14.63 29.83 6.51
N GLY A 432 -15.24 30.26 7.62
CA GLY A 432 -16.69 30.12 7.84
C GLY A 432 -17.53 30.98 6.89
N TRP A 433 -17.04 32.16 6.49
CA TRP A 433 -17.72 33.03 5.53
C TRP A 433 -17.66 32.49 4.11
N TYR A 434 -16.57 31.80 3.75
CA TYR A 434 -16.41 31.14 2.46
C TYR A 434 -17.13 29.79 2.35
N GLY A 435 -17.85 29.36 3.39
CA GLY A 435 -18.54 28.07 3.41
C GLY A 435 -17.61 26.86 3.43
N GLU A 436 -16.31 27.06 3.70
CA GLU A 436 -15.32 26.00 3.78
C GLU A 436 -15.51 25.21 5.08
N ARG A 437 -15.77 23.91 4.96
CA ARG A 437 -16.10 23.03 6.09
C ARG A 437 -14.99 22.04 6.43
N GLY A 438 -13.87 22.05 5.67
CA GLY A 438 -12.70 21.22 5.95
C GLY A 438 -12.96 19.72 5.83
N SER A 439 -13.97 19.34 5.03
CA SER A 439 -14.27 17.97 4.64
C SER A 439 -13.25 17.39 3.68
#